data_AF-A0A1E5A5L7-F1
#
_entry.id   AF-A0A1E5A5L7-F1
#
_cell.length_a   1.000
_cell.length_b   1.000
_cell.length_c   1.000
_cell.angle_alpha   90.00
_cell.angle_beta   90.00
_cell.angle_gamma   90.00
#
_symmetry.space_group_name_H-M   'P 1'
#
loop_
_entity.id
_entity.type
_entity.pdbx_description
1 polymer ?
#
loop_
_entity_poly.entity_id
_entity_poly.type
_entity_poly.pdbx_seq_one_letter_code
_entity_poly.pdbx_strand_id
1 'polypeptide(L)'
;MMHSIREQILRALMLRLIDAIAPTPVVRMPGTPISRDASPALLVFSEADTITSSANGVLDWALTLRLVALARGDKAFTITDQLMVTAHQHLMRDLPTSGLCLGVAPQDCVFWRI
;
A
#
# COMPACT_ATOMS: atom_id res chain seq x y z
N MET A 1 -8.43 22.63 6.40
CA MET A 1 -9.56 21.79 5.97
C MET A 1 -9.32 20.37 6.44
N MET A 2 -10.33 19.69 6.97
CA MET A 2 -10.25 18.25 7.29
C MET A 2 -10.30 17.45 5.98
N HIS A 3 -9.34 16.56 5.77
CA HIS A 3 -9.36 15.61 4.66
C HIS A 3 -10.37 14.49 4.93
N SER A 4 -10.92 13.87 3.88
CA SER A 4 -11.78 12.68 4.06
C SER A 4 -11.02 11.56 4.78
N ILE A 5 -11.73 10.67 5.49
CA ILE A 5 -11.10 9.55 6.21
C ILE A 5 -10.25 8.68 5.26
N ARG A 6 -10.76 8.39 4.06
CA ARG A 6 -9.98 7.71 3.00
C ARG A 6 -8.64 8.38 2.75
N GLU A 7 -8.63 9.71 2.58
CA GLU A 7 -7.40 10.45 2.31
C GLU A 7 -6.48 10.50 3.53
N GLN A 8 -7.03 10.56 4.74
CA GLN A 8 -6.23 10.45 5.98
C GLN A 8 -5.54 9.09 6.07
N ILE A 9 -6.25 8.00 5.81
CA ILE A 9 -5.70 6.64 5.77
C ILE A 9 -4.59 6.56 4.72
N LEU A 10 -4.84 7.05 3.50
CA LEU A 10 -3.87 6.99 2.42
C LEU A 10 -2.59 7.78 2.74
N ARG A 11 -2.70 8.96 3.36
CA ARG A 11 -1.52 9.72 3.82
C ARG A 11 -0.75 8.99 4.90
N ALA A 12 -1.45 8.47 5.91
CA ALA A 12 -0.81 7.75 7.01
C ALA A 12 -0.08 6.51 6.50
N LEU A 13 -0.71 5.75 5.60
CA LEU A 13 -0.11 4.61 4.93
C LEU A 13 1.12 5.00 4.10
N MET A 14 1.03 6.06 3.28
CA MET A 14 2.16 6.52 2.48
C MET A 14 3.35 6.92 3.34
N LEU A 15 3.13 7.68 4.42
CA LEU A 15 4.20 8.10 5.33
C LEU A 15 4.91 6.88 5.95
N ARG A 16 4.13 5.88 6.39
CA ARG A 16 4.68 4.65 6.97
C ARG A 16 5.47 3.83 5.96
N LEU A 17 4.97 3.70 4.74
CA LEU A 17 5.68 2.98 3.68
C LEU A 17 6.98 3.68 3.31
N ILE A 18 6.96 5.01 3.14
CA ILE A 18 8.16 5.80 2.82
C ILE A 18 9.24 5.58 3.87
N ASP A 19 8.87 5.61 5.16
CA ASP A 19 9.81 5.36 6.27
C ASP A 19 10.32 3.92 6.28
N ALA A 20 9.42 2.94 6.10
CA ALA A 20 9.73 1.52 6.19
C ALA A 20 10.72 1.02 5.13
N ILE A 21 10.65 1.55 3.91
CA ILE A 21 11.44 1.04 2.78
C ILE A 21 12.43 2.06 2.20
N ALA A 22 12.71 3.14 2.93
CA ALA A 22 13.75 4.10 2.58
C ALA A 22 15.09 3.37 2.30
N PRO A 23 15.86 3.77 1.27
CA PRO A 23 15.64 4.92 0.38
C PRO A 23 14.77 4.63 -0.86
N THR A 24 14.11 3.47 -0.93
CA THR A 24 13.31 3.08 -2.11
C THR A 24 12.09 3.99 -2.26
N PRO A 25 11.86 4.61 -3.43
CA PRO A 25 10.72 5.50 -3.64
C PRO A 25 9.38 4.76 -3.55
N VAL A 26 8.41 5.42 -2.91
CA VAL A 26 7.00 4.99 -2.84
C VAL A 26 6.16 5.95 -3.67
N VAL A 27 5.47 5.44 -4.68
CA VAL A 27 4.69 6.26 -5.62
C VAL A 27 3.21 5.88 -5.55
N ARG A 28 2.36 6.83 -5.15
CA ARG A 28 0.91 6.67 -5.13
C ARG A 28 0.33 6.92 -6.52
N MET A 29 -0.42 5.94 -7.04
CA MET A 29 -1.22 6.05 -8.28
C MET A 29 -0.49 6.81 -9.40
N PRO A 30 0.62 6.26 -9.92
CA PRO A 30 1.40 6.96 -10.94
C PRO A 30 0.52 7.27 -12.16
N GLY A 31 0.38 8.57 -12.48
CA GLY A 31 -0.38 9.05 -13.64
C GLY A 31 0.41 8.95 -14.95
N THR A 32 1.70 8.61 -14.87
CA THR A 32 2.60 8.42 -16.01
C THR A 32 3.37 7.11 -15.85
N PRO A 33 3.85 6.51 -16.96
CA PRO A 33 4.69 5.32 -16.90
C PRO A 33 5.95 5.54 -16.05
N ILE A 34 6.29 4.57 -15.21
CA ILE A 34 7.50 4.60 -14.38
C ILE A 34 8.73 4.33 -15.26
N SER A 35 9.72 5.24 -15.23
CA SER A 35 10.98 5.06 -15.96
C SER A 35 11.76 3.83 -15.45
N ARG A 36 12.63 3.30 -16.30
CA ARG A 36 13.49 2.16 -15.94
C ARG A 36 14.45 2.51 -14.80
N ASP A 37 14.96 3.74 -14.79
CA ASP A 37 15.89 4.25 -13.78
C ASP A 37 15.23 4.50 -12.42
N ALA A 38 13.89 4.53 -12.36
CA ALA A 38 13.16 4.67 -11.10
C ALA A 38 13.03 3.33 -10.35
N SER A 39 13.65 2.25 -10.85
CA SER A 39 13.66 0.94 -10.20
C SER A 39 14.90 0.79 -9.29
N PRO A 40 14.76 0.30 -8.05
CA PRO A 40 13.55 -0.26 -7.46
C PRO A 40 12.53 0.80 -6.99
N ALA A 41 11.24 0.46 -7.01
CA ALA A 41 10.16 1.31 -6.51
C ALA A 41 9.00 0.48 -5.93
N LEU A 42 8.24 1.07 -5.02
CA LEU A 42 6.96 0.55 -4.56
C LEU A 42 5.82 1.43 -5.05
N LEU A 43 4.87 0.87 -5.78
CA LEU A 43 3.68 1.58 -6.23
C LEU A 43 2.48 1.24 -5.35
N VAL A 44 1.62 2.24 -5.09
CA VAL A 44 0.42 2.08 -4.27
C VAL A 44 -0.82 2.50 -5.07
N PHE A 45 -1.78 1.59 -5.20
CA PHE A 45 -3.05 1.82 -5.87
C PHE A 45 -4.21 1.67 -4.88
N SER A 46 -5.19 2.58 -4.90
CA SER A 46 -6.48 2.34 -4.26
C SER A 46 -7.44 1.74 -5.27
N GLU A 47 -7.87 0.51 -5.02
CA GLU A 47 -8.61 -0.28 -6.01
C GLU A 47 -10.12 -0.20 -5.81
N ALA A 48 -10.55 -0.23 -4.55
CA ALA A 48 -11.95 -0.22 -4.19
C ALA A 48 -12.15 0.51 -2.85
N ASP A 49 -13.28 1.18 -2.73
CA ASP A 49 -13.77 1.80 -1.50
C ASP A 49 -15.27 1.48 -1.40
N THR A 50 -15.60 0.47 -0.60
CA THR A 50 -16.92 -0.19 -0.65
C THR A 50 -17.48 -0.44 0.74
N ILE A 51 -18.80 -0.30 0.86
CA ILE A 51 -19.55 -0.74 2.05
C ILE A 51 -19.64 -2.26 2.02
N THR A 52 -19.12 -2.93 3.05
CA THR A 52 -19.12 -4.40 3.16
C THR A 52 -20.27 -4.94 4.00
N SER A 53 -20.77 -4.14 4.94
CA SER A 53 -21.92 -4.48 5.77
C SER A 53 -22.64 -3.22 6.23
N SER A 54 -23.92 -3.39 6.57
CA SER A 54 -24.72 -2.35 7.19
C SER A 54 -25.64 -2.98 8.23
N ALA A 55 -25.58 -2.52 9.47
CA ALA A 55 -26.44 -2.99 10.55
C ALA A 55 -26.76 -1.83 11.49
N ASN A 56 -28.03 -1.68 11.86
CA ASN A 56 -28.50 -0.69 12.85
C ASN A 56 -28.03 0.76 12.55
N GLY A 57 -27.94 1.13 11.28
CA GLY A 57 -27.48 2.47 10.85
C GLY A 57 -25.96 2.68 10.89
N VAL A 58 -25.19 1.65 11.25
CA VAL A 58 -23.73 1.62 11.16
C VAL A 58 -23.32 0.97 9.85
N LEU A 59 -22.36 1.58 9.16
CA LEU A 59 -21.79 1.07 7.91
C LEU A 59 -20.36 0.60 8.14
N ASP A 60 -20.05 -0.62 7.73
CA ASP A 60 -18.69 -1.11 7.64
C ASP A 60 -18.14 -0.80 6.24
N TRP A 61 -17.01 -0.13 6.20
CA TRP A 61 -16.33 0.28 4.97
C TRP A 61 -15.01 -0.45 4.83
N ALA A 62 -14.71 -0.90 3.61
CA ALA A 62 -13.44 -1.49 3.26
C ALA A 62 -12.77 -0.68 2.14
N LEU A 63 -11.55 -0.22 2.42
CA LEU A 63 -10.65 0.38 1.44
C LEU A 63 -9.63 -0.68 1.01
N THR A 64 -9.67 -1.09 -0.25
CA THR A 64 -8.72 -2.07 -0.82
C THR A 64 -7.56 -1.35 -1.47
N LEU A 65 -6.34 -1.71 -1.07
CA LEU A 65 -5.10 -1.15 -1.57
C LEU A 65 -4.22 -2.24 -2.18
N ARG A 66 -3.68 -1.99 -3.36
CA ARG A 66 -2.70 -2.85 -4.01
C ARG A 66 -1.32 -2.22 -3.96
N LEU A 67 -0.35 -3.01 -3.50
CA LEU A 67 1.06 -2.67 -3.50
C LEU A 67 1.76 -3.43 -4.63
N VAL A 68 2.59 -2.72 -5.41
CA VAL A 68 3.35 -3.32 -6.51
C VAL A 68 4.81 -2.96 -6.35
N ALA A 69 5.65 -3.93 -5.96
CA ALA A 69 7.08 -3.77 -5.94
C ALA A 69 7.67 -3.99 -7.34
N LEU A 70 8.51 -3.07 -7.79
CA LEU A 70 9.19 -3.10 -9.07
C LEU A 70 10.70 -3.14 -8.84
N ALA A 71 11.38 -4.13 -9.40
CA ALA A 71 12.84 -4.21 -9.45
C ALA A 71 13.32 -4.72 -10.81
N ARG A 72 14.61 -4.56 -11.09
CA ARG A 72 15.25 -4.98 -12.34
C ARG A 72 16.60 -5.65 -12.08
N GLY A 73 17.08 -6.39 -13.08
CA GLY A 73 18.36 -7.11 -13.04
C GLY A 73 18.27 -8.49 -12.38
N ASP A 74 19.42 -9.14 -12.23
CA ASP A 74 19.50 -10.55 -11.81
C ASP A 74 18.94 -10.81 -10.40
N LYS A 75 18.89 -9.77 -9.57
CA LYS A 75 18.37 -9.82 -8.20
C LYS A 75 16.96 -9.25 -8.06
N ALA A 76 16.27 -8.97 -9.18
CA ALA A 76 14.96 -8.31 -9.17
C ALA A 76 13.97 -8.99 -8.23
N PHE A 77 13.87 -10.33 -8.31
CA PHE A 77 12.95 -11.10 -7.48
C PHE A 77 13.23 -10.92 -5.99
N THR A 78 14.49 -11.09 -5.56
CA THR A 78 14.90 -10.92 -4.16
C THR A 78 14.63 -9.51 -3.66
N ILE A 79 14.86 -8.49 -4.49
CA ILE A 79 14.60 -7.09 -4.13
C ILE A 79 13.10 -6.85 -3.98
N THR A 80 12.28 -7.29 -4.94
CA THR A 80 10.82 -7.12 -4.85
C THR A 80 10.22 -7.87 -3.66
N ASP A 81 10.70 -9.09 -3.40
CA ASP A 81 10.24 -9.89 -2.26
C ASP A 81 10.56 -9.20 -0.94
N GLN A 82 11.80 -8.73 -0.77
CA GLN A 82 12.21 -7.99 0.42
C GLN A 82 11.39 -6.71 0.62
N LEU A 83 11.14 -5.94 -0.46
CA LEU A 83 10.30 -4.74 -0.39
C LEU A 83 8.88 -5.06 0.06
N MET A 84 8.27 -6.11 -0.50
CA MET A 84 6.91 -6.53 -0.14
C MET A 84 6.84 -7.01 1.31
N VAL A 85 7.81 -7.81 1.77
CA VAL A 85 7.86 -8.32 3.14
C VAL A 85 8.03 -7.15 4.13
N THR A 86 8.97 -6.24 3.88
CA THR A 86 9.19 -5.08 4.76
C THR A 86 7.95 -4.18 4.80
N ALA A 87 7.36 -3.86 3.64
CA ALA A 87 6.13 -3.07 3.58
C ALA A 87 4.97 -3.75 4.35
N HIS A 88 4.79 -5.06 4.16
CA HIS A 88 3.75 -5.84 4.84
C HIS A 88 3.92 -5.80 6.37
N GLN A 89 5.13 -6.08 6.87
CA GLN A 89 5.41 -6.10 8.31
C GLN A 89 5.10 -4.75 8.97
N HIS A 90 5.49 -3.64 8.35
CA HIS A 90 5.22 -2.31 8.87
C HIS A 90 3.73 -1.95 8.83
N LEU A 91 3.02 -2.27 7.75
CA LEU A 91 1.59 -1.97 7.66
C LEU A 91 0.76 -2.76 8.67
N MET A 92 1.05 -4.06 8.84
CA MET A 92 0.31 -4.91 9.77
C MET A 92 0.54 -4.53 11.23
N ARG A 93 1.73 -4.02 11.56
CA ARG A 93 2.05 -3.57 12.91
C ARG A 93 1.44 -2.21 13.25
N ASP A 94 1.52 -1.26 12.32
CA ASP A 94 1.41 0.16 12.67
C ASP A 94 0.16 0.87 12.11
N LEU A 95 -0.50 0.34 11.09
CA LEU A 95 -1.69 0.98 10.53
C LEU A 95 -2.93 0.83 11.43
N PRO A 96 -3.21 -0.32 12.05
CA PRO A 96 -4.31 -0.47 13.00
C PRO A 96 -4.19 0.46 14.22
N THR A 97 -2.97 0.78 14.65
CA THR A 97 -2.71 1.62 15.83
C THR A 97 -2.88 3.12 15.57
N SER A 98 -3.17 3.52 14.33
CA SER A 98 -3.41 4.93 13.98
C SER A 98 -4.80 5.46 14.39
N GLY A 99 -5.73 4.57 14.77
CA GLY A 99 -7.12 4.93 15.06
C GLY A 99 -7.96 5.28 13.82
N LEU A 100 -7.38 5.20 12.61
CA LEU A 100 -8.06 5.52 11.34
C LEU A 100 -8.79 4.33 10.71
N CYS A 101 -8.50 3.11 11.15
CA CYS A 101 -9.13 1.88 10.66
C CYS A 101 -9.38 0.91 11.81
N LEU A 102 -10.45 0.12 11.69
CA LEU A 102 -10.80 -0.90 12.69
C LEU A 102 -9.88 -2.13 12.61
N GLY A 103 -9.31 -2.38 11.44
CA GLY A 103 -8.41 -3.50 11.19
C GLY A 103 -7.82 -3.44 9.79
N VAL A 104 -6.78 -4.23 9.59
CA VAL A 104 -6.11 -4.43 8.31
C VAL A 104 -5.92 -5.92 8.11
N ALA A 105 -6.25 -6.42 6.93
CA ALA A 105 -6.09 -7.81 6.58
C ALA A 105 -5.43 -7.92 5.20
N PRO A 106 -4.49 -8.87 5.00
CA PRO A 106 -4.01 -9.19 3.66
C PRO A 106 -5.12 -9.83 2.84
N GLN A 107 -5.12 -9.62 1.52
CA GLN A 107 -6.05 -10.29 0.59
C GLN A 107 -5.32 -11.33 -0.24
N ASP A 108 -4.58 -10.89 -1.26
CA ASP A 108 -3.84 -11.74 -2.17
C ASP A 108 -2.43 -11.20 -2.44
N CYS A 109 -1.57 -12.06 -2.97
CA CYS A 109 -0.23 -11.71 -3.43
C CYS A 109 0.08 -12.49 -4.71
N VAL A 110 0.48 -11.78 -5.76
CA VAL A 110 0.78 -12.36 -7.08
C VAL A 110 2.15 -11.86 -7.53
N PHE A 111 2.96 -12.79 -8.05
CA PHE A 111 4.25 -12.48 -8.64
C PHE A 111 4.15 -12.51 -10.16
N TRP A 112 4.50 -11.39 -10.78
CA TRP A 112 4.60 -11.29 -12.23
C TRP A 112 6.06 -11.38 -12.65
N ARG A 113 6.37 -12.35 -13.52
CA ARG A 113 7.64 -12.40 -14.23
C ARG A 113 7.37 -12.00 -15.67
N ILE A 114 7.80 -10.79 -16.04
CA ILE A 114 7.81 -10.32 -17.44
C ILE A 114 9.05 -10.81 -18.17
#